data_AF-A0A3N5UKA0-F1
#
_entry.id   AF-A0A3N5UKA0-F1
#
_cell.length_a   1.000
_cell.length_b   1.000
_cell.length_c   1.000
_cell.angle_alpha   90.00
_cell.angle_beta   90.00
_cell.angle_gamma   90.00
#
_symmetry.space_group_name_H-M   'P 1'
#
loop_
_entity.id
_entity.type
_entity.pdbx_description
1 polymer ?
#
loop_
_entity_poly.entity_id
_entity_poly.type
_entity_poly.pdbx_seq_one_letter_code
_entity_poly.pdbx_strand_id
1 'polypeptide(L)'
;MNDAPAWHVLGRVETSDTGEMHTEVRIPPESPWFSGHFPGEPILPGIAQLGIAYDAVCKALGCHISITGFSRVKFKKIIRPGDCLKVIVTPKEDRQG
;
A
#
# COMPACT_ATOMS: atom_id res chain seq x y z
N MET A 1 -22.08 -11.57 -11.57
CA MET A 1 -21.55 -10.35 -10.93
C MET A 1 -20.06 -10.35 -11.21
N ASN A 2 -19.55 -9.36 -11.96
CA ASN A 2 -18.11 -9.28 -12.25
C ASN A 2 -17.39 -8.91 -10.94
N ASP A 3 -16.82 -9.89 -10.25
CA ASP A 3 -15.78 -9.62 -9.25
C ASP A 3 -14.55 -9.16 -10.01
N ALA A 4 -14.43 -7.84 -10.20
CA ALA A 4 -13.18 -7.26 -10.68
C ALA A 4 -12.07 -7.71 -9.70
N PRO A 5 -10.95 -8.27 -10.19
CA PRO A 5 -9.91 -8.75 -9.31
C PRO A 5 -9.38 -7.60 -8.46
N ALA A 6 -9.28 -7.81 -7.15
CA ALA A 6 -8.68 -6.84 -6.25
C ALA A 6 -7.25 -6.53 -6.72
N TRP A 7 -6.89 -5.24 -6.82
CA TRP A 7 -5.59 -4.85 -7.35
C TRP A 7 -4.44 -5.06 -6.34
N HIS A 8 -4.78 -5.30 -5.07
CA HIS A 8 -3.92 -5.78 -3.99
C HIS A 8 -4.78 -6.45 -2.91
N VAL A 9 -4.17 -7.21 -2.00
CA VAL A 9 -4.86 -7.86 -0.87
C VAL A 9 -4.16 -7.49 0.43
N LEU A 10 -4.83 -6.72 1.30
CA LEU A 10 -4.32 -6.44 2.65
C LEU A 10 -4.63 -7.58 3.61
N GLY A 11 -3.59 -8.07 4.26
CA GLY A 11 -3.67 -8.97 5.40
C GLY A 11 -4.25 -8.29 6.65
N ARG A 12 -4.22 -9.03 7.76
CA ARG A 12 -4.62 -8.49 9.07
C ARG A 12 -3.62 -7.40 9.48
N VAL A 13 -4.14 -6.32 10.08
CA VAL A 13 -3.31 -5.30 10.71
C VAL A 13 -3.06 -5.70 12.17
N GLU A 14 -1.79 -5.62 12.56
CA GLU A 14 -1.34 -5.80 13.93
C GLU A 14 -0.77 -4.48 14.44
N THR A 15 -1.18 -4.06 15.63
CA THR A 15 -0.74 -2.79 16.25
C THR A 15 0.05 -3.11 17.50
N SER A 16 1.24 -2.51 17.64
CA SER A 16 2.07 -2.60 18.84
C SER A 16 1.63 -1.61 19.92
N ASP A 17 2.19 -1.75 21.12
CA ASP A 17 2.00 -0.81 22.23
C ASP A 17 2.48 0.62 21.91
N THR A 18 3.40 0.77 20.95
CA THR A 18 3.92 2.07 20.48
C THR A 18 3.04 2.71 19.40
N GLY A 19 1.92 2.08 19.03
CA GLY A 19 1.06 2.52 17.94
C GLY A 19 1.62 2.23 16.54
N GLU A 20 2.74 1.51 16.42
CA GLU A 20 3.25 1.05 15.14
C GLU A 20 2.37 -0.08 14.60
N MET A 21 2.02 -0.01 13.33
CA MET A 21 1.09 -0.92 12.68
C MET A 21 1.79 -1.70 11.57
N HIS A 22 1.57 -3.01 11.53
CA HIS A 22 2.16 -3.93 10.57
C HIS A 22 1.07 -4.65 9.80
N THR A 23 1.26 -4.80 8.49
CA THR A 23 0.42 -5.67 7.66
C THR A 23 1.23 -6.24 6.52
N GLU A 24 0.89 -7.48 6.13
CA GLU A 24 1.33 -8.05 4.87
C GLU A 24 0.36 -7.62 3.76
N VAL A 25 0.89 -7.36 2.57
CA VAL A 25 0.11 -7.01 1.38
C VAL A 25 0.57 -7.87 0.23
N ARG A 26 -0.34 -8.65 -0.35
CA ARG A 26 -0.06 -9.40 -1.58
C ARG A 26 -0.43 -8.56 -2.78
N ILE A 27 0.43 -8.59 -3.80
CA ILE A 27 0.17 -7.97 -5.10
C ILE A 27 -0.22 -9.09 -6.08
N PRO A 28 -1.52 -9.27 -6.40
CA PRO A 28 -1.96 -10.30 -7.34
C PRO A 28 -1.27 -10.11 -8.69
N PRO A 29 -0.80 -11.18 -9.34
CA PRO A 29 -0.22 -11.09 -10.67
C PRO A 29 -1.18 -10.47 -11.71
N GLU A 30 -2.48 -10.64 -11.51
CA GLU A 30 -3.58 -10.15 -12.34
C GLU A 30 -4.00 -8.71 -11.99
N SER A 31 -3.26 -8.03 -11.13
CA SER A 31 -3.55 -6.64 -10.76
C SER A 31 -3.65 -5.77 -12.02
N PRO A 32 -4.71 -4.95 -12.17
CA PRO A 32 -4.88 -4.10 -13.34
C PRO A 32 -3.74 -3.10 -13.53
N TRP A 33 -2.97 -2.81 -12.48
CA TRP A 33 -1.80 -1.93 -12.54
C TRP A 33 -0.69 -2.44 -13.45
N PHE A 34 -0.61 -3.75 -13.71
CA PHE A 34 0.39 -4.31 -14.63
C PHE A 34 -0.04 -4.21 -16.10
N SER A 35 -1.30 -3.85 -16.37
CA SER A 35 -1.79 -3.61 -17.73
C SER A 35 -1.19 -2.31 -18.27
N GLY A 36 -0.06 -2.44 -18.97
CA GLY A 36 0.64 -1.30 -19.58
C GLY A 36 1.75 -0.69 -18.73
N HIS A 37 2.04 -1.23 -17.54
CA HIS A 37 3.16 -0.78 -16.70
C HIS A 37 4.06 -1.97 -16.32
N PHE A 38 4.98 -2.41 -17.16
CA PHE A 38 5.14 -2.06 -18.58
C PHE A 38 4.92 -3.30 -19.45
N PRO A 39 4.55 -3.16 -20.74
CA PRO A 39 4.48 -4.31 -21.63
C PRO A 39 5.81 -5.08 -21.65
N GLY A 40 5.77 -6.39 -21.39
CA GLY A 40 6.96 -7.26 -21.35
C GLY A 40 7.74 -7.26 -20.02
N GLU A 41 7.70 -6.18 -19.24
CA GLU A 41 8.31 -6.10 -17.89
C GLU A 41 7.33 -5.41 -16.92
N PRO A 42 6.35 -6.16 -16.37
CA PRO A 42 5.36 -5.62 -15.46
C PRO A 42 5.98 -5.22 -14.12
N ILE A 43 5.74 -3.98 -13.69
CA ILE A 43 6.24 -3.37 -12.45
C ILE A 43 5.11 -2.60 -11.79
N LEU A 44 4.98 -2.67 -10.47
CA LEU A 44 3.93 -1.91 -9.77
C LEU A 44 4.28 -0.41 -9.76
N PRO A 45 3.41 0.48 -10.27
CA PRO A 45 3.69 1.91 -10.31
C PRO A 45 3.73 2.53 -8.91
N GLY A 46 4.50 3.61 -8.76
CA GLY A 46 4.66 4.29 -7.47
C GLY A 46 3.34 4.77 -6.85
N ILE A 47 2.36 5.17 -7.67
CA ILE A 47 1.03 5.59 -7.19
C ILE A 47 0.27 4.45 -6.51
N ALA A 48 0.41 3.21 -6.99
CA ALA A 48 -0.21 2.04 -6.36
C ALA A 48 0.45 1.73 -5.00
N GLN A 49 1.76 1.95 -4.86
CA GLN A 49 2.44 1.83 -3.57
C GLN A 49 1.93 2.86 -2.54
N LEU A 50 1.63 4.09 -2.98
CA LEU A 50 1.00 5.11 -2.14
C LEU A 50 -0.43 4.72 -1.76
N GLY A 51 -1.19 4.13 -2.68
CA GLY A 51 -2.53 3.58 -2.41
C GLY A 51 -2.49 2.47 -1.35
N ILE A 52 -1.52 1.56 -1.42
CA ILE A 52 -1.33 0.50 -0.42
C ILE A 52 -1.08 1.10 0.97
N ALA A 53 -0.24 2.14 1.05
CA ALA A 53 0.01 2.83 2.31
C ALA A 53 -1.26 3.49 2.85
N TYR A 54 -2.05 4.13 1.99
CA TYR A 54 -3.35 4.70 2.35
C TYR A 54 -4.33 3.66 2.88
N ASP A 55 -4.51 2.55 2.17
CA ASP A 55 -5.43 1.49 2.55
C ASP A 55 -5.01 0.81 3.85
N ALA A 56 -3.69 0.65 4.07
CA ALA A 56 -3.15 0.14 5.33
C ALA A 56 -3.47 1.08 6.51
N VAL A 57 -3.33 2.39 6.32
CA VAL A 57 -3.70 3.39 7.35
C VAL A 57 -5.21 3.36 7.62
N CYS A 58 -6.05 3.39 6.58
CA CYS A 58 -7.50 3.37 6.75
C CYS A 58 -7.99 2.10 7.46
N LYS A 59 -7.44 0.94 7.08
CA LYS A 59 -7.75 -0.33 7.73
C LYS A 59 -7.35 -0.34 9.19
N ALA A 60 -6.21 0.25 9.52
CA ALA A 60 -5.72 0.30 10.89
C ALA A 60 -6.50 1.28 11.77
N LEU A 61 -6.93 2.41 11.22
CA LEU A 61 -7.75 3.41 11.92
C LEU A 61 -9.24 3.04 11.97
N GLY A 62 -9.69 2.11 11.12
CA GLY A 62 -11.10 1.75 11.00
C GLY A 62 -11.96 2.84 10.37
N CYS A 63 -11.35 3.84 9.72
CA CYS A 63 -12.04 4.95 9.07
C CYS A 63 -11.30 5.41 7.82
N HIS A 64 -12.01 6.15 6.96
CA HIS A 64 -11.38 6.80 5.81
C HIS A 64 -10.73 8.11 6.25
N ILE A 65 -9.57 8.39 5.68
CA ILE A 65 -8.87 9.66 5.87
C ILE A 65 -8.75 10.42 4.55
N SER A 66 -8.47 11.72 4.66
CA SER A 66 -8.10 12.56 3.52
C SER A 66 -6.60 12.71 3.46
N ILE A 67 -6.01 12.48 2.29
CA ILE A 67 -4.59 12.75 2.07
C ILE A 67 -4.42 14.25 1.77
N THR A 68 -3.66 14.95 2.60
CA THR A 68 -3.31 16.37 2.38
C THR A 68 -2.00 16.55 1.61
N GLY A 69 -1.14 15.52 1.62
CA GLY A 69 0.09 15.51 0.83
C GLY A 69 1.00 14.35 1.16
N PHE A 70 2.00 14.15 0.31
CA PHE A 70 3.11 13.22 0.54
C PHE A 70 4.41 14.01 0.62
N SER A 71 5.31 13.62 1.54
CA SER A 71 6.64 14.22 1.63
C SER A 71 7.72 13.15 1.74
N ARG A 72 8.89 13.42 1.15
CA ARG A 72 10.08 12.54 1.23
C ARG A 72 9.85 11.09 0.78
N VAL A 73 9.02 10.88 -0.25
CA VAL A 73 8.77 9.55 -0.83
C VAL A 73 9.98 9.08 -1.62
N LYS A 74 10.40 7.82 -1.42
CA LYS A 74 11.50 7.19 -2.16
C LYS A 74 11.14 5.76 -2.54
N PHE A 75 11.09 5.47 -3.84
CA PHE A 75 10.88 4.12 -4.38
C PHE A 75 12.25 3.48 -4.66
N LYS A 76 12.66 2.54 -3.80
CA LYS A 76 14.03 1.99 -3.83
C LYS A 76 14.15 0.62 -4.47
N LYS A 77 13.04 -0.12 -4.57
CA LYS A 77 12.99 -1.49 -5.11
C LYS A 77 11.81 -1.61 -6.07
N ILE A 78 12.04 -2.38 -7.13
CA ILE A 78 10.99 -2.80 -8.06
C ILE A 78 10.08 -3.80 -7.34
N ILE A 79 8.77 -3.67 -7.56
CA ILE A 79 7.76 -4.61 -7.09
C ILE A 79 7.13 -5.26 -8.33
N ARG A 80 7.08 -6.59 -8.34
CA ARG A 80 6.62 -7.41 -9.46
C ARG A 80 5.28 -8.08 -9.18
N PRO A 81 4.61 -8.58 -10.23
CA PRO A 81 3.48 -9.50 -10.10
C PRO A 81 3.76 -10.63 -9.10
N GLY A 82 2.87 -10.83 -8.13
CA GLY A 82 2.98 -11.90 -7.13
C GLY A 82 3.79 -11.56 -5.88
N ASP A 83 4.46 -10.40 -5.83
CA ASP A 83 5.25 -10.01 -4.66
C ASP A 83 4.37 -9.87 -3.41
N CYS A 84 4.96 -10.22 -2.26
CA CYS A 84 4.40 -9.93 -0.94
C CYS A 84 5.20 -8.80 -0.29
N LEU A 85 4.50 -7.76 0.15
CA LEU A 85 5.07 -6.59 0.80
C LEU A 85 4.78 -6.66 2.29
N LYS A 86 5.76 -6.24 3.11
CA LYS A 86 5.50 -5.84 4.49
C LYS A 86 5.33 -4.33 4.53
N VAL A 87 4.19 -3.88 5.02
CA VAL A 87 3.89 -2.45 5.22
C VAL A 87 3.93 -2.17 6.71
N ILE A 88 4.70 -1.14 7.06
CA ILE A 88 4.84 -0.65 8.44
C ILE A 88 4.40 0.81 8.44
N VAL A 89 3.45 1.13 9.31
CA VAL A 89 2.92 2.47 9.51
C VAL A 89 3.23 2.90 10.93
N THR A 90 4.03 3.96 11.06
CA THR A 90 4.33 4.56 12.36
C THR A 90 3.65 5.92 12.41
N PRO A 91 2.62 6.11 13.27
CA PRO A 91 2.08 7.43 13.54
C PRO A 91 3.20 8.36 14.00
N LYS A 92 3.16 9.61 13.53
CA LYS A 92 4.03 10.66 14.05
C LYS A 92 3.13 11.68 14.71
N GLU A 93 3.53 12.11 15.90
CA GLU A 93 2.93 13.30 16.50
C GLU A 93 3.05 14.45 15.51
N ASP A 94 1.97 15.21 15.41
CA ASP A 94 1.95 16.40 14.59
C ASP A 94 3.02 17.34 15.14
N ARG A 95 4.06 17.62 14.35
CA ARG A 95 4.95 18.73 14.69
C ARG A 95 4.10 19.97 14.49
N GLN A 96 3.59 20.53 15.58
CA GLN A 96 3.18 21.93 15.60
C GLN A 96 4.35 22.72 15.02
N GLY A 97 4.14 23.24 13.82
CA GLY A 97 4.99 24.27 13.23
C GLY A 97 4.77 25.58 13.95
#